data_AF-A0A6P0UBM5-F1
#
_entry.id   AF-A0A6P0UBM5-F1
#
_cell.length_a   1.000
_cell.length_b   1.000
_cell.length_c   1.000
_cell.angle_alpha   90.00
_cell.angle_beta   90.00
_cell.angle_gamma   90.00
#
_symmetry.space_group_name_H-M   'P 1'
#
loop_
_entity.id
_entity.type
_entity.pdbx_description
1 polymer ?
#
loop_
_entity_poly.entity_id
_entity_poly.type
_entity_poly.pdbx_seq_one_letter_code
_entity_poly.pdbx_strand_id
1 'polypeptide(L)'
;GYLDAGVPAEKLNLGLPMYGRAWAGVELGDNDDALFQLGSQPAPGSWEPGIYDYKHLHDGKKNGTDIEIEYTPDQYHWDEEARVPYLYNPDSKIFSSYEDTRSIEEKVDYAKDQGLGGVFFWEISGDLPIEDEDSLLKKAYEGLSNLGGTQKKDQQTYAKYNRYIIKPEETVVCPRNKKATWDLIGDQGTVGKFDLSLDHGAHLKAMVEDSVIVPDFLLEGDWEHYLEFTNTGSTRWELKCVDAS
;
A
#
# COMPACT_ATOMS: atom_id res chain seq x y z
N GLY A 1 -11.57 18.66 24.08
CA GLY A 1 -11.34 17.83 22.87
C GLY A 1 -12.52 16.92 22.59
N TYR A 2 -12.36 15.92 21.71
CA TYR A 2 -13.44 14.96 21.40
C TYR A 2 -13.97 14.21 22.64
N LEU A 3 -13.09 13.90 23.59
CA LEU A 3 -13.46 13.26 24.86
C LEU A 3 -14.39 14.15 25.71
N ASP A 4 -14.05 15.43 25.87
CA ASP A 4 -14.89 16.41 26.60
C ASP A 4 -16.24 16.65 25.90
N ALA A 5 -16.30 16.46 24.58
CA ALA A 5 -17.53 16.52 23.81
C ALA A 5 -18.39 15.24 23.93
N GLY A 6 -17.93 14.24 24.69
CA GLY A 6 -18.67 13.00 24.97
C GLY A 6 -18.50 11.90 23.92
N VAL A 7 -17.49 12.00 23.02
CA VAL A 7 -17.18 10.89 22.11
C VAL A 7 -16.51 9.77 22.91
N PRO A 8 -17.04 8.53 22.87
CA PRO A 8 -16.44 7.41 23.57
C PRO A 8 -15.00 7.16 23.10
N ALA A 9 -14.06 7.02 24.04
CA ALA A 9 -12.64 6.91 23.77
C ALA A 9 -12.32 5.71 22.87
N GLU A 10 -12.98 4.58 23.10
CA GLU A 10 -12.82 3.33 22.35
C GLU A 10 -13.26 3.43 20.87
N LYS A 11 -13.89 4.54 20.47
CA LYS A 11 -14.27 4.84 19.08
C LYS A 11 -13.34 5.84 18.40
N LEU A 12 -12.35 6.38 19.11
CA LEU A 12 -11.35 7.29 18.58
C LEU A 12 -10.07 6.52 18.30
N ASN A 13 -9.54 6.66 17.09
CA ASN A 13 -8.21 6.17 16.74
C ASN A 13 -7.27 7.36 16.59
N LEU A 14 -6.09 7.30 17.21
CA LEU A 14 -5.07 8.35 17.07
C LEU A 14 -4.42 8.25 15.69
N GLY A 15 -4.51 9.31 14.88
CA GLY A 15 -3.89 9.36 13.56
C GLY A 15 -2.41 9.70 13.65
N LEU A 16 -1.56 8.92 12.99
CA LEU A 16 -0.10 9.01 13.00
C LEU A 16 0.42 9.11 11.55
N PRO A 17 1.32 10.05 11.23
CA PRO A 17 1.86 10.16 9.87
C PRO A 17 3.08 9.24 9.65
N MET A 18 3.09 8.52 8.53
CA MET A 18 4.27 7.84 7.96
C MET A 18 5.02 8.75 6.97
N TYR A 19 5.05 10.04 7.29
CA TYR A 19 5.71 11.08 6.51
C TYR A 19 6.06 12.25 7.42
N GLY A 20 7.05 13.04 6.99
CA GLY A 20 7.37 14.33 7.58
C GLY A 20 6.95 15.49 6.69
N ARG A 21 6.77 16.65 7.32
CA ARG A 21 6.64 17.93 6.63
C ARG A 21 7.95 18.70 6.71
N ALA A 22 8.31 19.33 5.61
CA ALA A 22 9.61 19.96 5.48
C ALA A 22 9.59 21.32 4.79
N TRP A 23 10.49 22.19 5.25
CA TRP A 23 10.67 23.55 4.78
C TRP A 23 12.13 23.78 4.42
N ALA A 24 12.36 24.54 3.34
CA ALA A 24 13.69 24.96 2.90
C ALA A 24 13.94 26.44 3.20
N GLY A 25 15.23 26.79 3.29
CA GLY A 25 15.67 28.13 3.65
C GLY A 25 15.34 28.49 5.10
N VAL A 26 15.42 27.50 6.00
CA VAL A 26 15.26 27.70 7.44
C VAL A 26 16.64 28.05 8.01
N GLU A 27 16.81 29.27 8.51
CA GLU A 27 18.04 29.69 9.18
C GLU A 27 18.09 29.17 10.61
N LEU A 28 19.29 29.02 11.17
CA LEU A 28 19.46 28.73 12.58
C LEU A 28 18.98 29.91 13.43
N GLY A 29 18.24 29.60 14.50
CA GLY A 29 17.88 30.54 15.55
C GLY A 29 18.94 30.58 16.65
N ASP A 30 18.63 31.27 17.75
CA ASP A 30 19.55 31.45 18.88
C ASP A 30 19.99 30.14 19.57
N ASN A 31 19.25 29.03 19.34
CA ASN A 31 19.51 27.71 19.92
C ASN A 31 20.27 26.76 18.98
N ASP A 32 20.68 27.22 17.79
CA ASP A 32 21.40 26.41 16.79
C ASP A 32 20.68 25.10 16.37
N ASP A 33 19.35 25.05 16.46
CA ASP A 33 18.54 23.85 16.17
C ASP A 33 17.45 24.05 15.09
N ALA A 34 17.36 25.27 14.51
CA ALA A 34 16.33 25.68 13.53
C ALA A 34 14.86 25.54 13.98
N LEU A 35 14.59 25.13 15.23
CA LEU A 35 13.24 24.98 15.73
C LEU A 35 12.58 26.35 15.89
N PHE A 36 11.30 26.44 15.53
CA PHE A 36 10.50 27.67 15.51
C PHE A 36 11.03 28.79 14.59
N GLN A 37 11.93 28.47 13.65
CA GLN A 37 12.43 29.43 12.67
C GLN A 37 11.57 29.49 11.40
N LEU A 38 11.68 30.58 10.64
CA LEU A 38 10.92 30.79 9.42
C LEU A 38 11.48 29.97 8.26
N GLY A 39 10.63 29.19 7.61
CA GLY A 39 10.92 28.59 6.31
C GLY A 39 10.49 29.49 5.16
N SER A 40 11.33 29.59 4.14
CA SER A 40 11.06 30.44 2.97
C SER A 40 10.10 29.80 1.96
N GLN A 41 10.11 28.46 1.88
CA GLN A 41 9.34 27.67 0.92
C GLN A 41 9.22 26.20 1.38
N PRO A 42 8.28 25.41 0.84
CA PRO A 42 8.30 23.96 1.00
C PRO A 42 9.63 23.38 0.50
N ALA A 43 10.16 22.37 1.19
CA ALA A 43 11.30 21.59 0.67
C ALA A 43 10.91 20.81 -0.60
N PRO A 44 11.85 20.24 -1.37
CA PRO A 44 11.51 19.47 -2.59
C PRO A 44 10.52 18.30 -2.36
N GLY A 45 10.62 17.60 -1.22
CA GLY A 45 9.78 16.45 -0.86
C GLY A 45 10.10 15.16 -1.63
N SER A 46 9.46 14.04 -1.26
CA SER A 46 9.60 12.72 -1.90
C SER A 46 8.77 12.58 -3.18
N TRP A 47 7.58 13.16 -3.16
CA TRP A 47 6.59 13.05 -4.23
C TRP A 47 5.93 14.40 -4.51
N GLU A 48 5.75 15.20 -3.46
CA GLU A 48 5.18 16.54 -3.52
C GLU A 48 6.01 17.49 -2.64
N PRO A 49 6.15 18.77 -3.04
CA PRO A 49 6.89 19.76 -2.25
C PRO A 49 6.44 19.83 -0.79
N GLY A 50 7.42 19.72 0.11
CA GLY A 50 7.28 19.84 1.55
C GLY A 50 6.82 18.59 2.26
N ILE A 51 6.75 17.43 1.59
CA ILE A 51 6.37 16.15 2.20
C ILE A 51 7.44 15.11 1.87
N TYR A 52 8.02 14.50 2.91
CA TYR A 52 8.95 13.38 2.75
C TYR A 52 8.37 12.12 3.40
N ASP A 53 8.43 10.98 2.72
CA ASP A 53 8.08 9.69 3.34
C ASP A 53 8.99 9.42 4.54
N TYR A 54 8.48 8.76 5.59
CA TYR A 54 9.27 8.37 6.76
C TYR A 54 10.52 7.58 6.37
N LYS A 55 10.40 6.57 5.52
CA LYS A 55 11.53 5.77 5.04
C LYS A 55 12.67 6.60 4.43
N HIS A 56 12.33 7.71 3.76
CA HIS A 56 13.33 8.58 3.14
C HIS A 56 14.02 9.49 4.17
N LEU A 57 13.32 9.88 5.24
CA LEU A 57 13.90 10.62 6.36
C LEU A 57 14.74 9.70 7.26
N HIS A 58 14.31 8.46 7.45
CA HIS A 58 14.98 7.44 8.25
C HIS A 58 16.35 7.04 7.67
N ASP A 59 16.40 6.66 6.40
CA ASP A 59 17.61 6.08 5.80
C ASP A 59 18.73 7.12 5.55
N GLY A 60 18.40 8.41 5.61
CA GLY A 60 19.35 9.53 5.44
C GLY A 60 20.09 9.58 4.10
N LYS A 61 19.81 8.65 3.18
CA LYS A 61 20.39 8.54 1.84
C LYS A 61 19.42 7.84 0.90
N LYS A 62 19.21 8.42 -0.28
CA LYS A 62 18.68 7.66 -1.42
C LYS A 62 19.63 7.74 -2.60
N ASN A 63 20.34 6.64 -2.86
CA ASN A 63 20.94 6.39 -4.16
C ASN A 63 19.84 5.82 -5.08
N GLY A 64 19.55 6.50 -6.20
CA GLY A 64 18.80 5.90 -7.32
C GLY A 64 17.46 6.54 -7.70
N THR A 65 17.05 7.66 -7.09
CA THR A 65 16.00 8.54 -7.64
C THR A 65 16.40 10.00 -7.43
N ASP A 66 15.93 10.91 -8.27
CA ASP A 66 16.34 12.33 -8.43
C ASP A 66 16.16 13.26 -7.20
N ILE A 67 16.04 12.74 -5.99
CA ILE A 67 15.87 13.51 -4.75
C ILE A 67 16.95 13.11 -3.75
N GLU A 68 18.01 13.92 -3.67
CA GLU A 68 19.03 13.83 -2.63
C GLU A 68 18.45 14.40 -1.33
N ILE A 69 18.26 13.52 -0.34
CA ILE A 69 18.07 13.92 1.05
C ILE A 69 19.37 13.55 1.74
N GLU A 70 20.16 14.54 2.12
CA GLU A 70 21.36 14.34 2.92
C GLU A 70 20.98 14.55 4.38
N TYR A 71 20.61 13.47 5.08
CA TYR A 71 20.52 13.51 6.54
C TYR A 71 21.61 12.65 7.17
N THR A 72 22.36 13.20 8.13
CA THR A 72 23.28 12.45 8.99
C THR A 72 22.70 12.34 10.40
N PRO A 73 23.08 11.32 11.20
CA PRO A 73 22.63 11.20 12.59
C PRO A 73 22.88 12.45 13.46
N ASP A 74 23.88 13.27 13.11
CA ASP A 74 24.20 14.53 13.81
C ASP A 74 23.15 15.63 13.58
N GLN A 75 22.22 15.43 12.66
CA GLN A 75 21.14 16.36 12.30
C GLN A 75 19.80 15.99 12.95
N TYR A 76 19.77 14.96 13.81
CA TYR A 76 18.60 14.56 14.58
C TYR A 76 18.46 15.42 15.84
N HIS A 77 17.24 15.89 16.05
CA HIS A 77 16.84 16.58 17.27
C HIS A 77 15.51 16.02 17.78
N TRP A 78 15.30 16.18 19.08
CA TRP A 78 14.08 15.77 19.75
C TRP A 78 13.47 16.95 20.50
N ASP A 79 12.20 17.25 20.21
CA ASP A 79 11.44 18.23 20.98
C ASP A 79 10.82 17.55 22.21
N GLU A 80 11.34 17.89 23.40
CA GLU A 80 10.87 17.31 24.66
C GLU A 80 9.45 17.75 25.06
N GLU A 81 8.96 18.89 24.57
CA GLU A 81 7.60 19.36 24.87
C GLU A 81 6.59 18.73 23.90
N ALA A 82 6.90 18.77 22.60
CA ALA A 82 6.02 18.22 21.56
C ALA A 82 6.11 16.69 21.44
N ARG A 83 7.16 16.08 22.00
CA ARG A 83 7.42 14.62 22.01
C ARG A 83 7.50 14.05 20.59
N VAL A 84 8.22 14.76 19.71
CA VAL A 84 8.44 14.39 18.31
C VAL A 84 9.87 14.67 17.88
N PRO A 85 10.41 13.89 16.93
CA PRO A 85 11.69 14.18 16.32
C PRO A 85 11.56 15.27 15.24
N TYR A 86 12.68 15.90 14.96
CA TYR A 86 12.87 16.66 13.73
C TYR A 86 14.32 16.55 13.25
N LEU A 87 14.51 16.75 11.96
CA LEU A 87 15.82 16.78 11.31
C LEU A 87 16.10 18.20 10.82
N TYR A 88 17.35 18.65 10.95
CA TYR A 88 17.81 19.89 10.33
C TYR A 88 19.16 19.73 9.64
N ASN A 89 19.21 19.99 8.34
CA ASN A 89 20.47 20.04 7.60
C ASN A 89 20.92 21.51 7.41
N PRO A 90 22.08 21.92 7.97
CA PRO A 90 22.56 23.30 7.87
C PRO A 90 23.09 23.69 6.48
N ASP A 91 23.56 22.73 5.67
CA ASP A 91 24.08 22.98 4.33
C ASP A 91 22.94 23.26 3.33
N SER A 92 21.90 22.42 3.35
CA SER A 92 20.71 22.59 2.52
C SER A 92 19.66 23.53 3.13
N LYS A 93 19.79 23.86 4.42
CA LYS A 93 18.84 24.64 5.23
C LYS A 93 17.43 24.05 5.20
N ILE A 94 17.34 22.73 5.23
CA ILE A 94 16.07 22.00 5.26
C ILE A 94 15.79 21.55 6.68
N PHE A 95 14.60 21.91 7.16
CA PHE A 95 14.01 21.43 8.41
C PHE A 95 12.89 20.44 8.09
N SER A 96 12.86 19.29 8.73
CA SER A 96 11.82 18.26 8.59
C SER A 96 11.28 17.82 9.95
N SER A 97 9.99 17.97 10.22
CA SER A 97 9.32 17.37 11.38
C SER A 97 8.53 16.13 10.96
N TYR A 98 8.66 15.04 11.71
CA TYR A 98 8.17 13.71 11.34
C TYR A 98 7.91 12.81 12.56
N GLU A 99 7.58 11.54 12.35
CA GLU A 99 7.53 10.51 13.40
C GLU A 99 8.72 9.55 13.25
N ASP A 100 9.22 9.06 14.37
CA ASP A 100 10.17 7.96 14.49
C ASP A 100 9.62 6.89 15.43
N THR A 101 10.37 5.80 15.60
CA THR A 101 9.96 4.71 16.49
C THR A 101 9.70 5.18 17.93
N ARG A 102 10.51 6.10 18.47
CA ARG A 102 10.33 6.66 19.82
C ARG A 102 9.00 7.38 19.96
N SER A 103 8.69 8.32 19.05
CA SER A 103 7.43 9.08 19.09
C SER A 103 6.20 8.21 18.85
N ILE A 104 6.29 7.17 18.02
CA ILE A 104 5.21 6.18 17.85
C ILE A 104 4.97 5.39 19.14
N GLU A 105 6.02 4.90 19.80
CA GLU A 105 5.90 4.19 21.08
C GLU A 105 5.21 5.05 22.14
N GLU A 106 5.62 6.32 22.28
CA GLU A 106 5.01 7.25 23.23
C GLU A 106 3.54 7.57 22.91
N LYS A 107 3.19 7.71 21.63
CA LYS A 107 1.81 7.95 21.20
C LYS A 107 0.91 6.73 21.35
N VAL A 108 1.46 5.54 21.18
CA VAL A 108 0.77 4.27 21.45
C VAL A 108 0.48 4.11 22.94
N ASP A 109 1.45 4.44 23.80
CA ASP A 109 1.23 4.45 25.25
C ASP A 109 0.20 5.51 25.67
N TYR A 110 0.25 6.71 25.08
CA TYR A 110 -0.82 7.70 25.27
C TYR A 110 -2.20 7.16 24.85
N ALA A 111 -2.30 6.52 23.67
CA ALA A 111 -3.56 5.95 23.20
C ALA A 111 -4.09 4.87 24.16
N LYS A 112 -3.21 4.06 24.74
CA LYS A 112 -3.55 3.07 25.78
C LYS A 112 -4.04 3.74 27.06
N ASP A 113 -3.32 4.72 27.56
CA ASP A 113 -3.63 5.42 28.81
C ASP A 113 -4.97 6.18 28.73
N GLN A 114 -5.30 6.70 27.55
CA GLN A 114 -6.58 7.35 27.28
C GLN A 114 -7.71 6.38 26.93
N GLY A 115 -7.44 5.08 26.82
CA GLY A 115 -8.44 4.07 26.43
C GLY A 115 -8.98 4.27 25.01
N LEU A 116 -8.14 4.77 24.10
CA LEU A 116 -8.50 4.95 22.69
C LEU A 116 -8.72 3.60 21.99
N GLY A 117 -9.47 3.61 20.89
CA GLY A 117 -9.74 2.43 20.07
C GLY A 117 -8.51 1.84 19.36
N GLY A 118 -7.43 2.63 19.26
CA GLY A 118 -6.17 2.25 18.65
C GLY A 118 -5.49 3.43 17.96
N VAL A 119 -4.66 3.11 16.96
CA VAL A 119 -3.99 4.09 16.11
C VAL A 119 -4.28 3.81 14.64
N PHE A 120 -4.14 4.83 13.80
CA PHE A 120 -4.26 4.75 12.34
C PHE A 120 -3.08 5.46 11.70
N PHE A 121 -2.63 4.98 10.55
CA PHE A 121 -1.51 5.58 9.83
C PHE A 121 -1.89 6.16 8.48
N TRP A 122 -1.30 7.30 8.13
CA TRP A 122 -1.29 7.84 6.77
C TRP A 122 0.15 8.05 6.30
N GLU A 123 0.63 7.46 5.21
CA GLU A 123 0.08 6.29 4.53
C GLU A 123 1.14 5.19 4.43
N ILE A 124 0.68 3.96 4.17
CA ILE A 124 1.47 2.75 4.39
C ILE A 124 2.72 2.65 3.51
N SER A 125 2.72 3.23 2.31
CA SER A 125 3.89 3.18 1.44
C SER A 125 5.04 4.05 1.95
N GLY A 126 4.78 4.99 2.86
CA GLY A 126 5.78 5.83 3.50
C GLY A 126 6.61 5.13 4.58
N ASP A 127 6.19 3.94 5.05
CA ASP A 127 6.91 3.18 6.07
C ASP A 127 8.08 2.35 5.51
N LEU A 128 8.93 1.85 6.40
CA LEU A 128 9.90 0.79 6.11
C LEU A 128 9.19 -0.57 5.92
N PRO A 129 9.83 -1.56 5.27
CA PRO A 129 9.32 -2.93 5.24
C PRO A 129 9.01 -3.45 6.66
N ILE A 130 7.95 -4.26 6.81
CA ILE A 130 7.51 -4.72 8.13
C ILE A 130 8.54 -5.60 8.86
N GLU A 131 9.47 -6.18 8.11
CA GLU A 131 10.60 -6.94 8.66
C GLU A 131 11.66 -6.05 9.32
N ASP A 132 11.67 -4.75 8.99
CA ASP A 132 12.58 -3.78 9.58
C ASP A 132 12.21 -3.50 11.05
N GLU A 133 13.21 -3.36 11.92
CA GLU A 133 13.01 -3.05 13.33
C GLU A 133 12.50 -1.63 13.54
N ASP A 134 12.75 -0.74 12.57
CA ASP A 134 12.35 0.66 12.62
C ASP A 134 11.06 0.96 11.86
N SER A 135 10.32 -0.06 11.39
CA SER A 135 8.96 0.11 10.86
C SER A 135 8.02 0.70 11.92
N LEU A 136 7.37 1.81 11.59
CA LEU A 136 6.41 2.47 12.47
C LEU A 136 5.17 1.60 12.71
N LEU A 137 4.73 0.86 11.68
CA LEU A 137 3.63 -0.09 11.82
C LEU A 137 3.99 -1.21 12.81
N LYS A 138 5.21 -1.75 12.72
CA LYS A 138 5.69 -2.79 13.64
C LYS A 138 5.69 -2.29 15.08
N LYS A 139 6.26 -1.11 15.34
CA LYS A 139 6.30 -0.51 16.69
C LYS A 139 4.91 -0.30 17.27
N ALA A 140 3.98 0.25 16.47
CA ALA A 140 2.61 0.43 16.91
C ALA A 140 1.91 -0.90 17.22
N TYR A 141 2.10 -1.91 16.37
CA TYR A 141 1.54 -3.24 16.59
C TYR A 141 2.07 -3.88 17.88
N GLU A 142 3.39 -3.86 18.10
CA GLU A 142 4.02 -4.40 19.31
C GLU A 142 3.53 -3.69 20.58
N GLY A 143 3.47 -2.36 20.56
CA GLY A 143 2.98 -1.56 21.69
C GLY A 143 1.50 -1.81 22.03
N LEU A 144 0.65 -1.99 21.02
CA LEU A 144 -0.79 -2.27 21.19
C LEU A 144 -1.10 -3.74 21.51
N SER A 145 -0.27 -4.69 21.05
CA SER A 145 -0.52 -6.14 21.22
C SER A 145 -0.59 -6.58 22.70
N ASN A 146 -0.01 -5.79 23.59
CA ASN A 146 -0.11 -5.97 25.04
C ASN A 146 -1.51 -5.68 25.62
N LEU A 147 -2.47 -5.18 24.83
CA LEU A 147 -3.85 -4.89 25.24
C LEU A 147 -4.83 -6.06 25.08
N GLY A 148 -4.39 -7.27 24.71
CA GLY A 148 -5.28 -8.41 24.58
C GLY A 148 -6.32 -8.21 23.48
N GLY A 149 -5.85 -7.78 22.30
CA GLY A 149 -6.70 -7.57 21.12
C GLY A 149 -7.60 -8.78 20.84
N THR A 150 -8.81 -8.51 20.38
CA THR A 150 -9.70 -9.56 19.88
C THR A 150 -8.93 -10.42 18.88
N GLN A 151 -8.80 -11.72 19.20
CA GLN A 151 -8.42 -12.77 18.27
C GLN A 151 -9.03 -12.46 16.90
N LYS A 152 -8.26 -12.65 15.82
CA LYS A 152 -8.79 -12.65 14.45
C LYS A 152 -10.15 -13.33 14.52
N LYS A 153 -11.25 -12.60 14.29
CA LYS A 153 -12.49 -13.29 13.93
C LYS A 153 -12.07 -14.14 12.75
N ASP A 154 -12.19 -15.46 12.90
CA ASP A 154 -11.83 -16.45 11.89
C ASP A 154 -12.09 -15.83 10.54
N GLN A 155 -11.04 -15.78 9.70
CA GLN A 155 -11.09 -15.22 8.36
C GLN A 155 -12.48 -15.49 7.82
N GLN A 156 -13.31 -14.45 7.81
CA GLN A 156 -14.59 -14.55 7.14
C GLN A 156 -14.14 -14.91 5.74
N THR A 157 -14.46 -16.12 5.28
CA THR A 157 -14.00 -16.64 4.00
C THR A 157 -14.54 -15.70 2.94
N TYR A 158 -13.78 -14.64 2.65
CA TYR A 158 -13.82 -13.97 1.38
C TYR A 158 -13.71 -15.11 0.37
N ALA A 159 -14.65 -15.18 -0.57
CA ALA A 159 -14.74 -16.28 -1.52
C ALA A 159 -13.32 -16.61 -2.01
N LYS A 160 -12.88 -17.86 -1.82
CA LYS A 160 -11.60 -18.33 -2.39
C LYS A 160 -11.75 -18.17 -3.89
N TYR A 161 -11.21 -17.09 -4.43
CA TYR A 161 -11.05 -16.94 -5.87
C TYR A 161 -9.93 -17.90 -6.25
N ASN A 162 -10.29 -19.01 -6.89
CA ASN A 162 -9.31 -19.90 -7.48
C ASN A 162 -8.74 -19.18 -8.71
N ARG A 163 -7.47 -18.77 -8.61
CA ARG A 163 -6.72 -18.11 -9.68
C ARG A 163 -6.24 -19.16 -10.67
N TYR A 164 -6.68 -19.08 -11.93
CA TYR A 164 -6.16 -19.90 -13.02
C TYR A 164 -5.34 -19.03 -13.97
N ILE A 165 -4.05 -19.36 -14.11
CA ILE A 165 -3.13 -18.70 -15.02
C ILE A 165 -2.91 -19.65 -16.19
N ILE A 166 -3.31 -19.23 -17.40
CA ILE A 166 -3.00 -19.98 -18.62
C ILE A 166 -1.55 -19.72 -18.96
N LYS A 167 -0.74 -20.77 -18.98
CA LYS A 167 0.66 -20.65 -19.36
C LYS A 167 0.84 -20.84 -20.87
N PRO A 168 1.89 -20.27 -21.50
CA PRO A 168 2.15 -20.41 -22.93
C PRO A 168 2.19 -21.86 -23.44
N GLU A 169 2.63 -22.80 -22.61
CA GLU A 169 2.67 -24.23 -22.91
C GLU A 169 1.29 -24.93 -22.91
N GLU A 170 0.25 -24.28 -22.40
CA GLU A 170 -1.14 -24.79 -22.39
C GLU A 170 -1.94 -24.29 -23.61
N THR A 171 -1.26 -23.72 -24.60
CA THR A 171 -1.87 -23.22 -25.83
C THR A 171 -2.27 -24.35 -26.79
N VAL A 172 -3.46 -24.23 -27.38
CA VAL A 172 -3.96 -25.16 -28.41
C VAL A 172 -3.98 -24.46 -29.76
N VAL A 173 -3.30 -25.02 -30.75
CA VAL A 173 -3.32 -24.56 -32.14
C VAL A 173 -4.44 -25.29 -32.88
N CYS A 174 -5.52 -24.57 -33.22
CA CYS A 174 -6.63 -25.16 -33.96
C CYS A 174 -6.39 -25.18 -35.48
N PRO A 175 -6.89 -26.22 -36.19
CA PRO A 175 -6.93 -26.25 -37.65
C PRO A 175 -7.67 -25.03 -38.23
N ARG A 176 -7.36 -24.67 -39.48
CA ARG A 176 -7.83 -23.43 -40.14
C ARG A 176 -9.36 -23.26 -40.24
N ASN A 177 -10.14 -24.33 -40.01
CA ASN A 177 -11.61 -24.35 -40.01
C ASN A 177 -12.22 -24.57 -38.62
N LYS A 178 -11.42 -24.47 -37.55
CA LYS A 178 -11.84 -24.64 -36.17
C LYS A 178 -11.45 -23.41 -35.36
N LYS A 179 -12.19 -23.14 -34.29
CA LYS A 179 -11.87 -22.12 -33.28
C LYS A 179 -11.56 -22.76 -31.94
N ALA A 180 -10.67 -22.13 -31.17
CA ALA A 180 -10.41 -22.53 -29.79
C ALA A 180 -11.53 -21.98 -28.89
N THR A 181 -12.08 -22.83 -28.03
CA THR A 181 -13.05 -22.42 -27.00
C THR A 181 -12.60 -22.91 -25.64
N TRP A 182 -12.86 -22.07 -24.63
CA TRP A 182 -12.71 -22.41 -23.23
C TRP A 182 -14.10 -22.66 -22.66
N ASP A 183 -14.37 -23.90 -22.26
CA ASP A 183 -15.62 -24.28 -21.63
C ASP A 183 -15.42 -24.35 -20.12
N LEU A 184 -16.30 -23.69 -19.38
CA LEU A 184 -16.37 -23.82 -17.92
C LEU A 184 -17.23 -25.05 -17.60
N ILE A 185 -16.63 -26.10 -17.07
CA ILE A 185 -17.30 -27.37 -16.76
C ILE A 185 -17.61 -27.42 -15.26
N GLY A 186 -18.90 -27.45 -14.92
CA GLY A 186 -19.39 -27.73 -13.58
C GLY A 186 -19.83 -29.20 -13.44
N ASP A 187 -20.26 -29.57 -12.22
CA ASP A 187 -20.64 -30.95 -11.87
C ASP A 187 -21.80 -31.53 -12.71
N GLN A 188 -22.58 -30.68 -13.39
CA GLN A 188 -23.74 -31.04 -14.20
C GLN A 188 -23.53 -30.78 -15.71
N GLY A 189 -22.32 -30.38 -16.13
CA GLY A 189 -21.98 -30.08 -17.53
C GLY A 189 -21.39 -28.69 -17.74
N THR A 190 -21.35 -28.22 -18.99
CA THR A 190 -20.82 -26.89 -19.33
C THR A 190 -21.74 -25.79 -18.80
N VAL A 191 -21.21 -24.91 -17.96
CA VAL A 191 -21.93 -23.80 -17.31
C VAL A 191 -21.52 -22.42 -17.83
N GLY A 192 -20.55 -22.37 -18.75
CA GLY A 192 -20.12 -21.14 -19.41
C GLY A 192 -19.21 -21.44 -20.60
N LYS A 193 -19.19 -20.54 -21.58
CA LYS A 193 -18.33 -20.65 -22.77
C LYS A 193 -17.64 -19.33 -23.05
N PHE A 194 -16.38 -19.43 -23.48
CA PHE A 194 -15.57 -18.30 -23.86
C PHE A 194 -14.94 -18.56 -25.24
N ASP A 195 -15.19 -17.63 -26.17
CA ASP A 195 -14.67 -17.65 -27.53
C ASP A 195 -13.61 -16.55 -27.69
N LEU A 196 -12.40 -16.92 -28.12
CA LEU A 196 -11.35 -15.97 -28.48
C LEU A 196 -11.23 -15.92 -30.00
N SER A 197 -11.60 -14.78 -30.61
CA SER A 197 -11.36 -14.49 -32.02
C SER A 197 -10.34 -13.37 -32.12
N LEU A 198 -9.17 -13.67 -32.67
CA LEU A 198 -8.20 -12.67 -33.09
C LEU A 198 -8.53 -12.32 -34.54
N ASP A 199 -9.32 -11.28 -34.75
CA ASP A 199 -9.32 -10.56 -36.02
C ASP A 199 -8.66 -9.19 -35.82
N HIS A 200 -8.28 -8.52 -36.91
CA HIS A 200 -7.33 -7.40 -37.06
C HIS A 200 -7.63 -6.08 -36.30
N GLY A 201 -8.24 -6.16 -35.13
CA GLY A 201 -8.46 -5.12 -34.13
C GLY A 201 -9.05 -5.80 -32.89
N ALA A 202 -8.21 -6.11 -31.90
CA ALA A 202 -8.58 -6.98 -30.79
C ALA A 202 -9.66 -6.35 -29.89
N HIS A 203 -10.90 -6.82 -30.02
CA HIS A 203 -11.96 -6.61 -29.04
C HIS A 203 -12.40 -7.98 -28.50
N LEU A 204 -12.18 -8.23 -27.20
CA LEU A 204 -12.68 -9.41 -26.51
C LEU A 204 -14.09 -9.17 -25.97
N LYS A 205 -14.98 -10.15 -26.13
CA LYS A 205 -16.35 -10.09 -25.60
C LYS A 205 -16.70 -11.44 -24.96
N ALA A 206 -16.93 -11.45 -23.65
CA ALA A 206 -17.39 -12.62 -22.90
C ALA A 206 -18.91 -12.52 -22.65
N MET A 207 -19.63 -13.63 -22.78
CA MET A 207 -21.04 -13.75 -22.38
C MET A 207 -21.24 -15.10 -21.68
N VAL A 208 -21.67 -15.08 -20.41
CA VAL A 208 -22.16 -16.24 -19.67
C VAL A 208 -23.65 -16.01 -19.42
N GLU A 209 -24.47 -17.05 -19.51
CA GLU A 209 -25.93 -17.00 -19.33
C GLU A 209 -26.32 -16.12 -18.13
N ASP A 210 -26.94 -14.99 -18.43
CA ASP A 210 -27.46 -13.93 -17.54
C ASP A 210 -26.48 -13.31 -16.52
N SER A 211 -25.16 -13.46 -16.70
CA SER A 211 -24.15 -12.75 -15.90
C SER A 211 -22.93 -12.37 -16.74
N VAL A 212 -22.60 -11.07 -16.77
CA VAL A 212 -21.40 -10.57 -17.46
C VAL A 212 -20.20 -10.78 -16.54
N ILE A 213 -19.32 -11.72 -16.87
CA ILE A 213 -17.95 -11.73 -16.34
C ILE A 213 -17.14 -10.77 -17.21
N VAL A 214 -16.71 -9.65 -16.64
CA VAL A 214 -15.78 -8.73 -17.29
C VAL A 214 -14.37 -9.22 -16.96
N PRO A 215 -13.58 -9.72 -17.93
CA PRO A 215 -12.17 -9.98 -17.67
C PRO A 215 -11.46 -8.64 -17.46
N ASP A 216 -10.76 -8.50 -16.33
CA ASP A 216 -9.82 -7.40 -16.14
C ASP A 216 -8.51 -7.73 -16.86
N PHE A 217 -7.97 -6.76 -17.60
CA PHE A 217 -6.68 -6.90 -18.29
C PHE A 217 -5.62 -6.13 -17.52
N LEU A 218 -4.61 -6.82 -17.02
CA LEU A 218 -3.36 -6.20 -16.60
C LEU A 218 -2.39 -6.19 -17.78
N LEU A 219 -2.16 -5.00 -18.33
CA LEU A 219 -1.08 -4.74 -19.28
C LEU A 219 0.14 -4.31 -18.48
N GLU A 220 0.96 -5.25 -18.03
CA GLU A 220 2.29 -4.97 -17.48
C GLU A 220 3.37 -5.64 -18.32
N GLY A 221 4.29 -4.83 -18.85
CA GLY A 221 5.67 -5.24 -19.18
C GLY A 221 5.86 -6.29 -20.28
N ASP A 222 7.12 -6.51 -20.63
CA ASP A 222 7.54 -7.24 -21.85
C ASP A 222 7.01 -8.68 -21.96
N TRP A 223 6.01 -8.82 -22.85
CA TRP A 223 5.64 -9.98 -23.67
C TRP A 223 5.34 -11.33 -23.00
N GLU A 224 4.33 -11.40 -22.14
CA GLU A 224 3.42 -12.56 -22.06
C GLU A 224 1.98 -12.06 -21.81
N HIS A 225 1.04 -12.42 -22.69
CA HIS A 225 -0.38 -12.07 -22.54
C HIS A 225 -1.10 -13.15 -21.75
N TYR A 226 -1.53 -12.85 -20.53
CA TYR A 226 -2.30 -13.77 -19.69
C TYR A 226 -3.79 -13.39 -19.71
N LEU A 227 -4.66 -14.40 -19.80
CA LEU A 227 -6.09 -14.24 -19.56
C LEU A 227 -6.41 -14.77 -18.16
N GLU A 228 -6.98 -13.90 -17.33
CA GLU A 228 -7.34 -14.24 -15.96
C GLU A 228 -8.83 -14.63 -15.89
N PHE A 229 -9.11 -15.79 -15.30
CA PHE A 229 -10.46 -16.24 -15.02
C PHE A 229 -10.60 -16.56 -13.53
N THR A 230 -11.52 -15.87 -12.85
CA THR A 230 -11.92 -16.21 -11.48
C THR A 230 -13.12 -17.14 -11.49
N ASN A 231 -13.04 -18.21 -10.70
CA ASN A 231 -14.14 -19.15 -10.52
C ASN A 231 -14.33 -19.50 -9.05
N THR A 232 -15.58 -19.74 -8.65
CA THR A 232 -15.97 -20.15 -7.31
C THR A 232 -16.57 -21.57 -7.37
N GLY A 233 -15.93 -22.57 -6.76
CA GLY A 233 -16.51 -23.92 -6.60
C GLY A 233 -15.68 -25.09 -7.18
N SER A 234 -16.37 -26.21 -7.47
CA SER A 234 -15.87 -27.51 -7.99
C SER A 234 -15.58 -27.53 -9.50
N THR A 235 -15.58 -26.37 -10.12
CA THR A 235 -15.77 -26.18 -11.54
C THR A 235 -14.40 -25.92 -12.20
N ARG A 236 -14.17 -26.46 -13.41
CA ARG A 236 -12.86 -26.45 -14.09
C ARG A 236 -12.96 -25.96 -15.51
N TRP A 237 -11.90 -25.33 -16.00
CA TRP A 237 -11.81 -24.90 -17.39
C TRP A 237 -11.26 -26.02 -18.29
N GLU A 238 -11.85 -26.20 -19.46
CA GLU A 238 -11.33 -27.08 -20.52
C GLU A 238 -11.14 -26.31 -21.83
N LEU A 239 -9.93 -26.38 -22.39
CA LEU A 239 -9.62 -25.84 -23.71
C LEU A 239 -9.79 -26.89 -24.80
N LYS A 240 -10.54 -26.56 -25.86
CA LYS A 240 -10.75 -27.46 -27.02
C LYS A 240 -10.91 -26.71 -28.33
N CYS A 241 -10.71 -27.42 -29.45
CA CYS A 241 -11.06 -26.92 -30.78
C CYS A 241 -12.46 -27.38 -31.19
N VAL A 242 -13.32 -26.44 -31.54
CA VAL A 242 -14.66 -26.69 -32.09
C VAL A 242 -14.76 -26.20 -33.52
N ASP A 243 -15.73 -26.70 -34.28
CA ASP A 243 -15.95 -26.26 -35.65
C ASP A 243 -16.34 -24.77 -35.67
N ALA A 244 -15.73 -24.00 -36.58
CA ALA A 244 -16.10 -22.61 -36.78
C ALA A 244 -17.44 -22.56 -37.54
N SER A 245 -18.49 -22.07 -36.89
CA SER A 245 -19.80 -21.79 -37.50
C SER A 245 -19.77 -20.50 -38.31
#